data_AF-A0A924IIL1-F1
#
_entry.id   AF-A0A924IIL1-F1
#
_cell.length_a   1.000
_cell.length_b   1.000
_cell.length_c   1.000
_cell.angle_alpha   90.00
_cell.angle_beta   90.00
_cell.angle_gamma   90.00
#
_symmetry.space_group_name_H-M   'P 1'
#
loop_
_entity.id
_entity.type
_entity.pdbx_description
1 polymer ?
#
loop_
_entity_poly.entity_id
_entity_poly.type
_entity_poly.pdbx_seq_one_letter_code
_entity_poly.pdbx_strand_id
1 'polypeptide(L)'
;MKYSIFCSITLSVILASSQVHSVERTFVMLGGGGEPEKISSTIFDPTLNYLDSYLQKNKWRNVISFNGGHSQTEAIMAMKFSDSINKSSFTKNNYEVIIKNYEQQIKSGQMKAGDQLMLMIDTHGAMKSDNDSTHQIAVGSSVSQLDRNSLSGSGSINVSLDALKNLTALAREKGIKLAIIDFSCHSGNSLSLANENTCVISSTGTNHFGYNTFSENFINKMRPGRSLEDVFLDTRKGTTDNSYPMISSPEGVAINKEIYPSLTPYLYYYEVDPNLDKMTNYLLEASSNGGLCTRQNQYDDLQKQLESLRAASVLNMNKNIPEIKKIKNLIDQYKEKQDRYINLVRSWGVAELSRKELFNGSSTVGRKTATMDGNFTWKQMMETDYDSIIRNVTIAKKNAKDPYTQAQFQASIEMHTKARDKKNEILSQYPNLNEYKQKFKDQLNEMKGTYAIANQIALEERKLYDSMYSNLKIDKKQSSACKDFVL
;
A
#
# COMPACT_ATOMS: atom_id res chain seq x y z
N MET A 1 68.82 9.64 -38.41
CA MET A 1 67.69 8.71 -38.67
C MET A 1 67.65 7.65 -37.59
N LYS A 2 66.79 7.75 -36.56
CA LYS A 2 66.46 6.65 -35.60
C LYS A 2 65.43 7.05 -34.51
N TYR A 3 64.31 7.69 -34.86
CA TYR A 3 63.20 7.90 -33.90
C TYR A 3 61.87 8.00 -34.67
N SER A 4 61.28 6.89 -35.10
CA SER A 4 59.95 6.91 -35.73
C SER A 4 59.13 5.60 -35.62
N ILE A 5 59.57 4.63 -34.81
CA ILE A 5 58.90 3.31 -34.73
C ILE A 5 58.19 3.10 -33.36
N PHE A 6 58.48 3.90 -32.34
CA PHE A 6 57.90 3.72 -31.00
C PHE A 6 56.52 4.36 -30.77
N CYS A 7 55.99 5.17 -31.68
CA CYS A 7 54.71 5.88 -31.49
C CYS A 7 53.49 5.09 -32.01
N SER A 8 53.67 4.17 -32.96
CA SER A 8 52.54 3.39 -33.52
C SER A 8 52.14 2.17 -32.67
N ILE A 9 53.02 1.68 -31.79
CA ILE A 9 52.72 0.52 -30.94
C ILE A 9 51.89 0.92 -29.71
N THR A 10 52.08 2.14 -29.18
CA THR A 10 51.31 2.65 -28.02
C THR A 10 49.87 3.03 -28.38
N LEU A 11 49.61 3.49 -29.61
CA LEU A 11 48.25 3.85 -30.04
C LEU A 11 47.35 2.60 -30.28
N SER A 12 47.96 1.48 -30.67
CA SER A 12 47.24 0.21 -30.92
C SER A 12 46.79 -0.50 -29.63
N VAL A 13 47.52 -0.30 -28.51
CA VAL A 13 47.16 -0.88 -27.19
C VAL A 13 46.01 -0.11 -26.51
N ILE A 14 45.86 1.19 -26.81
CA ILE A 14 44.79 2.04 -26.26
C ILE A 14 43.44 1.78 -26.99
N LEU A 15 43.47 1.43 -28.27
CA LEU A 15 42.25 1.11 -29.04
C LEU A 15 41.72 -0.33 -28.78
N ALA A 16 42.58 -1.27 -28.35
CA ALA A 16 42.15 -2.64 -28.02
C ALA A 16 41.51 -2.77 -26.64
N SER A 17 41.68 -1.79 -25.75
CA SER A 17 41.18 -1.80 -24.36
C SER A 17 39.83 -1.09 -24.18
N SER A 18 39.25 -0.57 -25.25
CA SER A 18 37.91 0.02 -25.28
C SER A 18 36.90 -0.92 -25.95
N GLN A 19 36.85 -2.19 -25.50
CA GLN A 19 35.65 -3.00 -25.71
C GLN A 19 34.51 -2.31 -24.98
N VAL A 20 33.71 -1.54 -25.73
CA VAL A 20 32.44 -0.98 -25.25
C VAL A 20 31.59 -2.16 -24.82
N HIS A 21 31.63 -2.44 -23.52
CA HIS A 21 30.80 -3.47 -22.94
C HIS A 21 29.36 -3.05 -23.17
N SER A 22 28.62 -3.86 -23.92
CA SER A 22 27.20 -3.65 -24.11
C SER A 22 26.54 -3.75 -22.74
N VAL A 23 25.93 -2.65 -22.29
CA VAL A 23 25.15 -2.60 -21.05
C VAL A 23 24.07 -3.67 -21.11
N GLU A 24 24.14 -4.67 -20.23
CA GLU A 24 23.09 -5.68 -20.15
C GLU A 24 21.86 -5.10 -19.44
N ARG A 25 20.68 -5.36 -20.01
CA ARG A 25 19.39 -4.90 -19.46
C ARG A 25 18.53 -6.10 -19.10
N THR A 26 18.24 -6.22 -17.81
CA THR A 26 17.43 -7.31 -17.26
C THR A 26 16.17 -6.76 -16.60
N PHE A 27 15.03 -7.36 -16.95
CA PHE A 27 13.71 -7.07 -16.41
C PHE A 27 13.22 -8.27 -15.59
N VAL A 28 12.71 -8.01 -14.39
CA VAL A 28 12.14 -9.03 -13.50
C VAL A 28 10.73 -8.60 -13.13
N MET A 29 9.74 -9.42 -13.47
CA MET A 29 8.36 -9.24 -13.02
C MET A 29 8.07 -10.20 -11.86
N LEU A 30 7.55 -9.66 -10.76
CA LEU A 30 7.10 -10.38 -9.58
C LEU A 30 5.65 -9.98 -9.31
N GLY A 31 4.67 -10.89 -9.38
CA GLY A 31 3.30 -10.42 -9.22
C GLY A 31 2.16 -11.42 -9.18
N GLY A 32 0.96 -10.87 -9.00
CA GLY A 32 -0.30 -11.59 -9.03
C GLY A 32 -0.64 -12.38 -7.77
N GLY A 33 0.07 -12.17 -6.66
CA GLY A 33 -0.20 -12.89 -5.41
C GLY A 33 -1.41 -12.36 -4.66
N GLY A 34 -2.05 -13.22 -3.87
CA GLY A 34 -3.15 -12.88 -2.97
C GLY A 34 -4.55 -12.88 -3.61
N GLU A 35 -4.70 -13.36 -4.84
CA GLU A 35 -6.02 -13.51 -5.44
C GLU A 35 -6.76 -14.78 -4.92
N PRO A 36 -8.10 -14.77 -4.87
CA PRO A 36 -8.87 -15.95 -4.47
C PRO A 36 -8.73 -17.10 -5.48
N GLU A 37 -8.49 -18.35 -5.02
CA GLU A 37 -8.31 -19.51 -5.92
C GLU A 37 -9.50 -19.82 -6.84
N LYS A 38 -10.71 -19.38 -6.49
CA LYS A 38 -11.94 -19.74 -7.20
C LYS A 38 -12.21 -18.90 -8.46
N ILE A 39 -11.36 -17.93 -8.78
CA ILE A 39 -11.49 -17.09 -9.97
C ILE A 39 -10.43 -17.46 -11.01
N SER A 40 -10.78 -17.38 -12.29
CA SER A 40 -9.89 -17.83 -13.39
C SER A 40 -8.80 -16.82 -13.76
N SER A 41 -8.96 -15.55 -13.38
CA SER A 41 -8.08 -14.42 -13.71
C SER A 41 -7.60 -13.71 -12.46
N THR A 42 -6.62 -12.83 -12.61
CA THR A 42 -6.23 -11.88 -11.56
C THR A 42 -6.58 -10.45 -11.93
N ILE A 43 -6.72 -9.57 -10.93
CA ILE A 43 -6.83 -8.13 -11.20
C ILE A 43 -5.57 -7.57 -11.87
N PHE A 44 -4.43 -8.28 -11.81
CA PHE A 44 -3.13 -7.85 -12.31
C PHE A 44 -2.88 -8.26 -13.78
N ASP A 45 -3.82 -8.99 -14.40
CA ASP A 45 -3.74 -9.40 -15.80
C ASP A 45 -3.57 -8.23 -16.80
N PRO A 46 -4.17 -7.03 -16.61
CA PRO A 46 -3.92 -5.87 -17.46
C PRO A 46 -2.44 -5.47 -17.52
N THR A 47 -1.73 -5.51 -16.39
CA THR A 47 -0.29 -5.22 -16.31
C THR A 47 0.52 -6.15 -17.20
N LEU A 48 0.25 -7.46 -17.14
CA LEU A 48 0.88 -8.45 -18.04
C LEU A 48 0.61 -8.13 -19.52
N ASN A 49 -0.62 -7.73 -19.84
CA ASN A 49 -0.98 -7.44 -21.22
C ASN A 49 -0.20 -6.25 -21.80
N TYR A 50 0.00 -5.18 -21.02
CA TYR A 50 0.79 -4.03 -21.44
C TYR A 50 2.30 -4.31 -21.43
N LEU A 51 2.77 -5.14 -20.50
CA LEU A 51 4.20 -5.44 -20.35
C LEU A 51 4.77 -6.21 -21.55
N ASP A 52 4.04 -7.18 -22.09
CA ASP A 52 4.44 -7.95 -23.28
C ASP A 52 4.83 -7.03 -24.46
N SER A 53 3.95 -6.07 -24.77
CA SER A 53 4.19 -5.09 -25.84
C SER A 53 5.46 -4.27 -25.65
N TYR A 54 5.85 -4.01 -24.40
CA TYR A 54 7.09 -3.31 -24.09
C TYR A 54 8.31 -4.23 -24.22
N LEU A 55 8.27 -5.44 -23.65
CA LEU A 55 9.42 -6.36 -23.66
C LEU A 55 9.79 -6.81 -25.07
N GLN A 56 8.78 -7.13 -25.91
CA GLN A 56 9.00 -7.55 -27.31
C GLN A 56 9.74 -6.49 -28.14
N LYS A 57 9.51 -5.19 -27.86
CA LYS A 57 10.13 -4.08 -28.60
C LYS A 57 11.55 -3.76 -28.15
N ASN A 58 11.87 -3.97 -26.87
CA ASN A 58 13.10 -3.46 -26.27
C ASN A 58 14.19 -4.54 -26.09
N LYS A 59 13.91 -5.82 -26.36
CA LYS A 59 14.87 -6.93 -26.27
C LYS A 59 15.56 -7.06 -24.90
N TRP A 60 14.87 -6.71 -23.82
CA TRP A 60 15.38 -6.89 -22.46
C TRP A 60 15.38 -8.40 -22.13
N ARG A 61 16.45 -8.86 -21.48
CA ARG A 61 16.46 -10.18 -20.84
C ARG A 61 15.38 -10.14 -19.77
N ASN A 62 14.44 -11.07 -19.78
CA ASN A 62 13.32 -11.02 -18.85
C ASN A 62 13.14 -12.33 -18.06
N VAL A 63 12.74 -12.16 -16.80
CA VAL A 63 12.34 -13.21 -15.86
C VAL A 63 10.97 -12.85 -15.34
N ILE A 64 10.00 -13.74 -15.47
CA ILE A 64 8.63 -13.49 -15.05
C ILE A 64 8.24 -14.54 -14.01
N SER A 65 8.08 -14.10 -12.76
CA SER A 65 7.47 -14.89 -11.69
C SER A 65 6.12 -14.27 -11.37
N PHE A 66 5.07 -14.84 -11.93
CA PHE A 66 3.72 -14.33 -11.79
C PHE A 66 2.82 -15.47 -11.32
N ASN A 67 1.73 -15.14 -10.63
CA ASN A 67 0.75 -16.02 -9.99
C ASN A 67 0.66 -17.50 -10.47
N GLY A 68 0.30 -18.41 -9.57
CA GLY A 68 -0.10 -19.79 -9.90
C GLY A 68 -1.53 -20.09 -9.47
N GLY A 69 -2.28 -20.89 -10.23
CA GLY A 69 -3.62 -21.36 -9.86
C GLY A 69 -4.78 -20.65 -10.56
N HIS A 70 -4.51 -19.83 -11.58
CA HIS A 70 -5.53 -19.05 -12.30
C HIS A 70 -5.41 -19.29 -13.80
N SER A 71 -6.32 -20.07 -14.37
CA SER A 71 -6.17 -20.61 -15.73
C SER A 71 -6.08 -19.56 -16.84
N GLN A 72 -6.78 -18.42 -16.72
CA GLN A 72 -6.70 -17.34 -17.72
C GLN A 72 -5.38 -16.57 -17.60
N THR A 73 -4.93 -16.27 -16.38
CA THR A 73 -3.63 -15.64 -16.14
C THR A 73 -2.49 -16.53 -16.64
N GLU A 74 -2.56 -17.83 -16.38
CA GLU A 74 -1.61 -18.82 -16.87
C GLU A 74 -1.60 -18.91 -18.40
N ALA A 75 -2.75 -18.77 -19.05
CA ALA A 75 -2.85 -18.70 -20.50
C ALA A 75 -2.19 -17.44 -21.08
N ILE A 76 -2.39 -16.27 -20.45
CA ILE A 76 -1.69 -15.02 -20.81
C ILE A 76 -0.18 -15.22 -20.70
N MET A 77 0.27 -15.79 -19.58
CA MET A 77 1.67 -16.09 -19.30
C MET A 77 2.30 -17.04 -20.32
N ALA A 78 1.58 -18.09 -20.72
CA ALA A 78 2.03 -19.05 -21.72
C ALA A 78 2.12 -18.45 -23.12
N MET A 79 1.14 -17.61 -23.50
CA MET A 79 1.06 -17.03 -24.83
C MET A 79 2.03 -15.87 -25.05
N LYS A 80 2.18 -14.97 -24.07
CA LYS A 80 2.90 -13.70 -24.24
C LYS A 80 4.36 -13.76 -23.79
N PHE A 81 4.68 -14.64 -22.85
CA PHE A 81 6.01 -14.70 -22.23
C PHE A 81 6.64 -16.09 -22.42
N SER A 82 6.39 -16.74 -23.56
CA SER A 82 7.01 -18.01 -23.93
C SER A 82 8.54 -17.92 -23.98
N ASP A 83 9.05 -16.75 -24.37
CA ASP A 83 10.48 -16.51 -24.61
C ASP A 83 11.21 -15.94 -23.37
N SER A 84 10.52 -15.85 -22.23
CA SER A 84 11.14 -15.45 -20.95
C SER A 84 12.20 -16.48 -20.53
N ILE A 85 13.34 -16.00 -20.03
CA ILE A 85 14.47 -16.85 -19.60
C ILE A 85 14.02 -17.80 -18.48
N ASN A 86 13.14 -17.32 -17.62
CA ASN A 86 12.55 -18.12 -16.56
C ASN A 86 11.08 -17.70 -16.38
N LYS A 87 10.20 -18.70 -16.33
CA LYS A 87 8.78 -18.55 -16.04
C LYS A 87 8.44 -19.45 -14.86
N SER A 88 7.97 -18.85 -13.78
CA SER A 88 7.60 -19.59 -12.57
C SER A 88 6.38 -19.00 -11.90
N SER A 89 5.69 -19.78 -11.07
CA SER A 89 4.64 -19.26 -10.20
C SER A 89 5.21 -18.33 -9.15
N PHE A 90 4.54 -17.23 -8.84
CA PHE A 90 4.98 -16.29 -7.81
C PHE A 90 4.77 -16.83 -6.39
N THR A 91 5.69 -17.67 -5.92
CA THR A 91 5.67 -18.27 -4.57
C THR A 91 6.76 -17.67 -3.69
N LYS A 92 6.66 -17.85 -2.37
CA LYS A 92 7.72 -17.44 -1.42
C LYS A 92 9.10 -17.98 -1.82
N ASN A 93 9.18 -19.28 -2.13
CA ASN A 93 10.43 -19.91 -2.51
C ASN A 93 10.99 -19.32 -3.82
N ASN A 94 10.15 -19.12 -4.83
CA ASN A 94 10.62 -18.57 -6.11
C ASN A 94 11.04 -17.11 -5.97
N TYR A 95 10.33 -16.30 -5.17
CA TYR A 95 10.76 -14.96 -4.80
C TYR A 95 12.16 -14.97 -4.18
N GLU A 96 12.37 -15.75 -3.13
CA GLU A 96 13.66 -15.83 -2.43
C GLU A 96 14.80 -16.31 -3.34
N VAL A 97 14.53 -17.32 -4.19
CA VAL A 97 15.50 -17.85 -5.16
C VAL A 97 15.87 -16.80 -6.21
N ILE A 98 14.89 -16.08 -6.76
CA ILE A 98 15.13 -15.03 -7.76
C ILE A 98 16.00 -13.93 -7.18
N ILE A 99 15.68 -13.42 -5.99
CA ILE A 99 16.47 -12.37 -5.35
C ILE A 99 17.90 -12.86 -5.07
N LYS A 100 18.06 -14.03 -4.43
CA LYS A 100 19.39 -14.61 -4.15
C LYS A 100 20.20 -14.86 -5.42
N ASN A 101 19.57 -15.26 -6.51
CA ASN A 101 20.25 -15.46 -7.79
C ASN A 101 20.85 -14.15 -8.31
N TYR A 102 20.11 -13.03 -8.27
CA TYR A 102 20.67 -11.73 -8.68
C TYR A 102 21.77 -11.24 -7.74
N GLU A 103 21.64 -11.46 -6.43
CA GLU A 103 22.74 -11.19 -5.50
C GLU A 103 24.00 -11.98 -5.85
N GLN A 104 23.86 -13.26 -6.20
CA GLN A 104 24.97 -14.11 -6.61
C GLN A 104 25.61 -13.64 -7.91
N GLN A 105 24.81 -13.26 -8.91
CA GLN A 105 25.31 -12.73 -10.19
C GLN A 105 26.08 -11.42 -10.03
N ILE A 106 25.64 -10.54 -9.13
CA ILE A 106 26.36 -9.30 -8.80
C ILE A 106 27.66 -9.63 -8.06
N LYS A 107 27.63 -10.55 -7.08
CA LYS A 107 28.81 -10.97 -6.32
C LYS A 107 29.87 -11.66 -7.17
N SER A 108 29.46 -12.48 -8.15
CA SER A 108 30.37 -13.21 -9.04
C SER A 108 30.95 -12.34 -10.17
N GLY A 109 30.46 -11.12 -10.34
CA GLY A 109 30.84 -10.23 -11.44
C GLY A 109 30.20 -10.60 -12.78
N GLN A 110 29.19 -11.48 -12.78
CA GLN A 110 28.38 -11.75 -13.96
C GLN A 110 27.58 -10.50 -14.37
N MET A 111 27.09 -9.73 -13.39
CA MET A 111 26.59 -8.37 -13.62
C MET A 111 27.70 -7.37 -13.33
N LYS A 112 27.95 -6.45 -14.27
CA LYS A 112 29.06 -5.48 -14.25
C LYS A 112 28.54 -4.07 -14.00
N ALA A 113 29.42 -3.20 -13.53
CA ALA A 113 29.11 -1.79 -13.35
C ALA A 113 28.50 -1.17 -14.61
N GLY A 114 27.38 -0.47 -14.46
CA GLY A 114 26.60 0.11 -15.56
C GLY A 114 25.45 -0.76 -16.08
N ASP A 115 25.45 -2.08 -15.83
CA ASP A 115 24.32 -2.97 -16.16
C ASP A 115 23.05 -2.51 -15.45
N GLN A 116 21.90 -2.78 -16.07
CA GLN A 116 20.58 -2.38 -15.58
C GLN A 116 19.77 -3.59 -15.14
N LEU A 117 19.28 -3.54 -13.90
CA LEU A 117 18.31 -4.48 -13.35
C LEU A 117 17.04 -3.74 -12.96
N MET A 118 15.90 -4.10 -13.53
CA MET A 118 14.59 -3.58 -13.15
C MET A 118 13.76 -4.69 -12.51
N LEU A 119 13.31 -4.48 -11.28
CA LEU A 119 12.31 -5.30 -10.59
C LEU A 119 10.98 -4.56 -10.61
N MET A 120 9.97 -5.15 -11.22
CA MET A 120 8.60 -4.68 -11.19
C MET A 120 7.78 -5.63 -10.32
N ILE A 121 7.15 -5.08 -9.30
CA ILE A 121 6.35 -5.81 -8.31
C ILE A 121 4.91 -5.37 -8.46
N ASP A 122 4.00 -6.26 -8.85
CA ASP A 122 2.58 -5.96 -9.02
C ASP A 122 1.71 -7.04 -8.39
N THR A 123 1.32 -6.80 -7.14
CA THR A 123 0.65 -7.78 -6.27
C THR A 123 -0.06 -7.04 -5.13
N HIS A 124 -0.85 -7.73 -4.30
CA HIS A 124 -1.38 -7.11 -3.08
C HIS A 124 -0.26 -6.78 -2.09
N GLY A 125 -0.41 -5.71 -1.33
CA GLY A 125 0.54 -5.25 -0.30
C GLY A 125 -0.15 -4.96 1.03
N ALA A 126 0.57 -5.16 2.13
CA ALA A 126 0.16 -4.83 3.50
C ALA A 126 0.85 -3.54 3.97
N MET A 127 0.32 -2.95 5.03
CA MET A 127 1.04 -2.00 5.86
C MET A 127 2.36 -2.59 6.36
N LYS A 128 3.33 -1.70 6.58
CA LYS A 128 4.58 -2.03 7.26
C LYS A 128 4.30 -2.53 8.68
N SER A 129 4.84 -3.69 9.03
CA SER A 129 4.88 -4.16 10.42
C SER A 129 5.96 -3.42 11.20
N ASP A 130 5.83 -3.31 12.52
CA ASP A 130 6.78 -2.57 13.39
C ASP A 130 8.24 -3.02 13.25
N ASN A 131 8.46 -4.30 12.92
CA ASN A 131 9.80 -4.89 12.75
C ASN A 131 10.33 -4.84 11.31
N ASP A 132 9.50 -4.47 10.34
CA ASP A 132 9.90 -4.34 8.94
C ASP A 132 10.36 -2.90 8.65
N SER A 133 11.31 -2.72 7.74
CA SER A 133 11.67 -1.38 7.25
C SER A 133 10.90 -0.96 5.99
N THR A 134 10.39 -1.95 5.26
CA THR A 134 9.61 -1.81 4.03
C THR A 134 8.18 -2.25 4.30
N HIS A 135 7.58 -3.07 3.45
CA HIS A 135 6.26 -3.64 3.71
C HIS A 135 6.20 -5.08 3.17
N GLN A 136 5.09 -5.75 3.44
CA GLN A 136 4.89 -7.14 3.02
C GLN A 136 4.01 -7.21 1.79
N ILE A 137 4.36 -8.10 0.86
CA ILE A 137 3.59 -8.36 -0.34
C ILE A 137 3.03 -9.79 -0.32
N ALA A 138 1.88 -9.97 -0.96
CA ALA A 138 1.27 -11.29 -1.12
C ALA A 138 2.02 -12.11 -2.18
N VAL A 139 2.17 -13.41 -1.91
CA VAL A 139 2.70 -14.41 -2.85
C VAL A 139 1.74 -15.59 -2.92
N GLY A 140 1.66 -16.22 -4.10
CA GLY A 140 0.80 -17.36 -4.38
C GLY A 140 -0.68 -17.01 -4.51
N SER A 141 -1.47 -17.98 -4.95
CA SER A 141 -2.92 -18.01 -4.75
C SER A 141 -3.21 -18.57 -3.35
N SER A 142 -4.42 -18.30 -2.83
CA SER A 142 -5.02 -18.91 -1.62
C SER A 142 -5.34 -17.95 -0.50
N VAL A 143 -6.12 -16.92 -0.80
CA VAL A 143 -6.77 -16.20 0.30
C VAL A 143 -8.22 -15.87 -0.04
N SER A 144 -9.13 -16.55 0.65
CA SER A 144 -10.57 -16.32 0.53
C SER A 144 -11.05 -15.08 1.29
N GLN A 145 -10.25 -14.60 2.25
CA GLN A 145 -10.55 -13.47 3.13
C GLN A 145 -9.25 -12.76 3.55
N LEU A 146 -8.68 -11.94 2.64
CA LEU A 146 -7.56 -11.06 2.99
C LEU A 146 -8.06 -9.84 3.74
N ASP A 147 -7.57 -9.63 4.95
CA ASP A 147 -7.45 -8.27 5.46
C ASP A 147 -6.41 -7.54 4.60
N ARG A 148 -6.86 -6.55 3.83
CA ARG A 148 -6.01 -5.81 2.89
C ARG A 148 -5.00 -4.89 3.58
N ASN A 149 -5.14 -4.59 4.87
CA ASN A 149 -4.15 -3.80 5.61
C ASN A 149 -3.01 -4.68 6.13
N SER A 150 -3.28 -5.91 6.56
CA SER A 150 -2.26 -6.78 7.17
C SER A 150 -1.84 -7.95 6.28
N LEU A 151 -2.56 -8.16 5.17
CA LEU A 151 -2.56 -9.40 4.38
C LEU A 151 -2.78 -10.65 5.24
N SER A 152 -3.41 -10.51 6.42
CA SER A 152 -3.73 -11.66 7.26
C SER A 152 -4.99 -12.36 6.76
N GLY A 153 -4.97 -13.68 6.78
CA GLY A 153 -6.08 -14.53 6.38
C GLY A 153 -5.71 -16.00 6.45
N SER A 154 -6.70 -16.89 6.46
CA SER A 154 -6.41 -18.32 6.35
C SER A 154 -5.77 -18.60 4.99
N GLY A 155 -4.56 -19.18 5.00
CA GLY A 155 -3.80 -19.48 3.78
C GLY A 155 -2.94 -18.33 3.24
N SER A 156 -2.95 -17.14 3.88
CA SER A 156 -2.14 -16.01 3.42
C SER A 156 -0.64 -16.32 3.53
N ILE A 157 0.06 -16.30 2.39
CA ILE A 157 1.51 -16.35 2.33
C ILE A 157 2.00 -14.98 1.87
N ASN A 158 2.85 -14.36 2.69
CA ASN A 158 3.44 -13.07 2.41
C ASN A 158 4.96 -13.13 2.52
N VAL A 159 5.62 -12.17 1.88
CA VAL A 159 7.07 -11.95 1.98
C VAL A 159 7.35 -10.47 2.22
N SER A 160 8.36 -10.18 3.04
CA SER A 160 8.81 -8.81 3.26
C SER A 160 9.72 -8.36 2.13
N LEU A 161 9.56 -7.11 1.68
CA LEU A 161 10.50 -6.48 0.74
C LEU A 161 11.84 -6.10 1.40
N ASP A 162 11.99 -6.32 2.71
CA ASP A 162 13.27 -6.19 3.40
C ASP A 162 14.34 -7.14 2.82
N ALA A 163 13.93 -8.24 2.18
CA ALA A 163 14.83 -9.11 1.43
C ALA A 163 15.61 -8.39 0.32
N LEU A 164 15.11 -7.25 -0.19
CA LEU A 164 15.78 -6.47 -1.23
C LEU A 164 16.90 -5.57 -0.69
N LYS A 165 17.02 -5.37 0.63
CA LYS A 165 18.06 -4.51 1.24
C LYS A 165 19.47 -4.89 0.81
N ASN A 166 19.76 -6.19 0.83
CA ASN A 166 21.09 -6.67 0.48
C ASN A 166 21.33 -6.53 -1.04
N LEU A 167 20.30 -6.75 -1.86
CA LEU A 167 20.38 -6.49 -3.31
C LEU A 167 20.67 -5.02 -3.63
N THR A 168 20.01 -4.07 -2.96
CA THR A 168 20.25 -2.63 -3.19
C THR A 168 21.63 -2.19 -2.70
N ALA A 169 22.12 -2.76 -1.60
CA ALA A 169 23.48 -2.53 -1.11
C ALA A 169 24.54 -3.06 -2.08
N LEU A 170 24.35 -4.27 -2.63
CA LEU A 170 25.25 -4.87 -3.63
C LEU A 170 25.23 -4.09 -4.95
N ALA A 171 24.06 -3.65 -5.41
CA ALA A 171 23.93 -2.84 -6.61
C ALA A 171 24.74 -1.54 -6.49
N ARG A 172 24.65 -0.86 -5.34
CA ARG A 172 25.47 0.30 -5.02
C ARG A 172 26.96 -0.03 -5.01
N GLU A 173 27.38 -1.07 -4.28
CA GLU A 173 28.79 -1.46 -4.17
C GLU A 173 29.42 -1.78 -5.53
N LYS A 174 28.67 -2.41 -6.44
CA LYS A 174 29.17 -2.84 -7.76
C LYS A 174 28.83 -1.88 -8.89
N GLY A 175 28.22 -0.73 -8.59
CA GLY A 175 27.84 0.27 -9.60
C GLY A 175 26.79 -0.24 -10.60
N ILE A 176 25.93 -1.18 -10.20
CA ILE A 176 24.79 -1.64 -10.99
C ILE A 176 23.69 -0.59 -10.91
N LYS A 177 22.98 -0.34 -12.00
CA LYS A 177 21.78 0.51 -11.99
C LYS A 177 20.58 -0.37 -11.63
N LEU A 178 20.00 -0.15 -10.46
CA LEU A 178 18.85 -0.89 -9.97
C LEU A 178 17.60 -0.01 -10.05
N ALA A 179 16.49 -0.58 -10.52
CA ALA A 179 15.17 0.02 -10.41
C ALA A 179 14.23 -0.94 -9.71
N ILE A 180 13.47 -0.44 -8.73
CA ILE A 180 12.40 -1.16 -8.05
C ILE A 180 11.11 -0.37 -8.28
N ILE A 181 10.16 -0.98 -8.97
CA ILE A 181 8.88 -0.38 -9.31
C ILE A 181 7.81 -1.19 -8.59
N ASP A 182 7.19 -0.60 -7.58
CA ASP A 182 6.33 -1.26 -6.62
C ASP A 182 4.88 -0.78 -6.75
N PHE A 183 4.06 -1.61 -7.39
CA PHE A 183 2.66 -1.35 -7.69
C PHE A 183 1.70 -1.91 -6.63
N SER A 184 2.23 -2.44 -5.53
CA SER A 184 1.41 -2.95 -4.44
C SER A 184 0.79 -1.84 -3.58
N CYS A 185 -0.22 -2.20 -2.78
CA CYS A 185 -0.75 -1.33 -1.72
C CYS A 185 0.36 -1.01 -0.70
N HIS A 186 0.36 0.20 -0.13
CA HIS A 186 1.35 0.64 0.85
C HIS A 186 2.81 0.67 0.33
N SER A 187 2.99 0.58 -0.99
CA SER A 187 4.27 0.61 -1.68
C SER A 187 5.12 1.84 -1.38
N GLY A 188 4.57 2.95 -0.89
CA GLY A 188 5.39 4.08 -0.42
C GLY A 188 6.42 3.69 0.65
N ASN A 189 6.22 2.58 1.36
CA ASN A 189 7.18 2.04 2.31
C ASN A 189 8.43 1.43 1.65
N SER A 190 8.43 1.12 0.35
CA SER A 190 9.62 0.60 -0.35
C SER A 190 10.63 1.68 -0.72
N LEU A 191 10.28 2.98 -0.63
CA LEU A 191 11.20 4.09 -0.90
C LEU A 191 12.47 4.06 -0.05
N SER A 192 12.43 3.43 1.13
CA SER A 192 13.59 3.25 2.01
C SER A 192 14.69 2.35 1.40
N LEU A 193 14.38 1.61 0.33
CA LEU A 193 15.35 0.80 -0.43
C LEU A 193 16.22 1.62 -1.40
N ALA A 194 15.87 2.88 -1.65
CA ALA A 194 16.57 3.73 -2.60
C ALA A 194 17.98 4.12 -2.13
N ASN A 195 18.87 4.32 -3.10
CA ASN A 195 20.23 4.84 -2.91
C ASN A 195 20.74 5.47 -4.21
N GLU A 196 22.01 5.90 -4.27
CA GLU A 196 22.60 6.57 -5.44
C GLU A 196 22.57 5.73 -6.73
N ASN A 197 22.43 4.41 -6.61
CA ASN A 197 22.37 3.44 -7.71
C ASN A 197 20.99 2.80 -7.87
N THR A 198 20.06 3.08 -6.95
CA THR A 198 18.75 2.42 -6.88
C THR A 198 17.63 3.44 -6.98
N CYS A 199 16.88 3.41 -8.07
CA CYS A 199 15.61 4.13 -8.19
C CYS A 199 14.48 3.30 -7.60
N VAL A 200 13.65 3.90 -6.75
CA VAL A 200 12.41 3.30 -6.28
C VAL A 200 11.23 4.17 -6.69
N ILE A 201 10.23 3.54 -7.31
CA ILE A 201 8.94 4.15 -7.66
C ILE A 201 7.85 3.32 -7.00
N SER A 202 6.94 3.98 -6.29
CA SER A 202 5.75 3.35 -5.72
C SER A 202 4.49 3.87 -6.40
N SER A 203 3.50 3.00 -6.57
CA SER A 203 2.15 3.39 -7.01
C SER A 203 1.36 4.11 -5.93
N THR A 204 1.79 4.00 -4.67
CA THR A 204 1.06 4.53 -3.51
C THR A 204 1.94 5.26 -2.50
N GLY A 205 1.28 5.96 -1.58
CA GLY A 205 1.88 6.38 -0.31
C GLY A 205 1.91 5.24 0.71
N THR A 206 2.71 5.42 1.78
CA THR A 206 2.89 4.41 2.85
C THR A 206 1.59 3.89 3.50
N ASN A 207 0.51 4.67 3.46
CA ASN A 207 -0.75 4.41 4.14
C ASN A 207 -1.92 4.20 3.15
N HIS A 208 -1.67 4.14 1.84
CA HIS A 208 -2.70 4.16 0.81
C HIS A 208 -2.80 2.82 0.08
N PHE A 209 -4.00 2.50 -0.40
CA PHE A 209 -4.19 1.35 -1.28
C PHE A 209 -3.78 1.71 -2.72
N GLY A 210 -3.31 0.68 -3.43
CA GLY A 210 -2.96 0.77 -4.84
C GLY A 210 -4.13 0.37 -5.71
N TYR A 211 -4.19 0.95 -6.91
CA TYR A 211 -5.11 0.55 -7.96
C TYR A 211 -4.32 0.40 -9.25
N ASN A 212 -4.84 -0.42 -10.16
CA ASN A 212 -4.18 -0.70 -11.43
C ASN A 212 -4.04 0.53 -12.34
N THR A 213 -4.72 1.65 -12.04
CA THR A 213 -4.65 2.84 -12.89
C THR A 213 -3.22 3.38 -12.99
N PHE A 214 -2.42 3.31 -11.90
CA PHE A 214 -1.03 3.76 -11.95
C PHE A 214 -0.15 2.77 -12.72
N SER A 215 -0.24 1.47 -12.42
CA SER A 215 0.60 0.43 -13.04
C SER A 215 0.38 0.34 -14.55
N GLU A 216 -0.87 0.31 -14.99
CA GLU A 216 -1.23 0.29 -16.41
C GLU A 216 -0.73 1.55 -17.13
N ASN A 217 -0.95 2.72 -16.55
CA ASN A 217 -0.47 3.98 -17.14
C ASN A 217 1.06 4.06 -17.17
N PHE A 218 1.73 3.52 -16.14
CA PHE A 218 3.19 3.52 -16.05
C PHE A 218 3.80 2.73 -17.20
N ILE A 219 3.38 1.46 -17.35
CA ILE A 219 3.88 0.58 -18.41
C ILE A 219 3.56 1.15 -19.79
N ASN A 220 2.37 1.72 -19.96
CA ASN A 220 2.00 2.38 -21.21
C ASN A 220 2.87 3.58 -21.56
N LYS A 221 3.47 4.25 -20.57
CA LYS A 221 4.35 5.40 -20.76
C LYS A 221 5.83 5.03 -20.87
N MET A 222 6.21 3.79 -20.55
CA MET A 222 7.57 3.28 -20.74
C MET A 222 7.92 3.24 -22.23
N ARG A 223 8.98 3.96 -22.61
CA ARG A 223 9.50 4.03 -23.99
C ARG A 223 11.02 4.11 -23.96
N PRO A 224 11.73 3.45 -24.90
CA PRO A 224 13.19 3.51 -24.96
C PRO A 224 13.69 4.96 -25.04
N GLY A 225 14.80 5.23 -24.36
CA GLY A 225 15.40 6.58 -24.28
C GLY A 225 14.78 7.52 -23.24
N ARG A 226 13.67 7.15 -22.59
CA ARG A 226 13.11 7.90 -21.46
C ARG A 226 13.74 7.47 -20.13
N SER A 227 13.89 8.39 -19.19
CA SER A 227 14.24 8.06 -17.81
C SER A 227 13.01 7.55 -17.04
N LEU A 228 13.24 6.76 -15.98
CA LEU A 228 12.16 6.36 -15.06
C LEU A 228 11.51 7.57 -14.37
N GLU A 229 12.28 8.62 -14.08
CA GLU A 229 11.74 9.89 -13.58
C GLU A 229 10.72 10.49 -14.54
N ASP A 230 11.04 10.60 -15.83
CA ASP A 230 10.12 11.17 -16.81
C ASP A 230 8.85 10.31 -16.96
N VAL A 231 9.01 8.98 -16.95
CA VAL A 231 7.87 8.05 -16.99
C VAL A 231 6.99 8.23 -15.75
N PHE A 232 7.59 8.35 -14.56
CA PHE A 232 6.86 8.59 -13.31
C PHE A 232 6.05 9.90 -13.36
N LEU A 233 6.69 11.02 -13.72
CA LEU A 233 6.04 12.33 -13.74
C LEU A 233 4.87 12.36 -14.71
N ASP A 234 5.04 11.79 -15.90
CA ASP A 234 3.93 11.66 -16.85
C ASP A 234 2.84 10.73 -16.33
N THR A 235 3.20 9.62 -15.68
CA THR A 235 2.24 8.66 -15.12
C THR A 235 1.40 9.31 -14.04
N ARG A 236 2.04 9.96 -13.07
CA ARG A 236 1.40 10.66 -11.95
C ARG A 236 0.33 11.64 -12.43
N LYS A 237 0.61 12.41 -13.49
CA LYS A 237 -0.36 13.34 -14.11
C LYS A 237 -1.65 12.68 -14.58
N GLY A 238 -1.56 11.43 -15.04
CA GLY A 238 -2.68 10.69 -15.61
C GLY A 238 -3.44 9.81 -14.59
N THR A 239 -2.94 9.66 -13.37
CA THR A 239 -3.59 8.88 -12.31
C THR A 239 -4.75 9.67 -11.72
N THR A 240 -5.91 9.03 -11.57
CA THR A 240 -7.17 9.70 -11.19
C THR A 240 -7.72 9.29 -9.83
N ASP A 241 -7.22 8.20 -9.26
CA ASP A 241 -7.61 7.72 -7.92
C ASP A 241 -6.93 8.53 -6.80
N ASN A 242 -6.90 8.01 -5.57
CA ASN A 242 -6.29 8.63 -4.40
C ASN A 242 -5.04 7.89 -3.89
N SER A 243 -4.33 7.14 -4.74
CA SER A 243 -3.22 6.26 -4.32
C SER A 243 -1.97 7.00 -3.82
N TYR A 244 -1.73 8.26 -4.23
CA TYR A 244 -0.52 9.06 -3.96
C TYR A 244 0.79 8.36 -4.39
N PRO A 245 1.08 8.20 -5.69
CA PRO A 245 2.33 7.60 -6.15
C PRO A 245 3.58 8.34 -5.63
N MET A 246 4.72 7.66 -5.45
CA MET A 246 5.95 8.32 -4.99
C MET A 246 7.18 7.85 -5.78
N ILE A 247 8.24 8.66 -5.75
CA ILE A 247 9.53 8.38 -6.40
C ILE A 247 10.67 8.78 -5.47
N SER A 248 11.79 8.04 -5.55
CA SER A 248 12.98 8.25 -4.74
C SER A 248 13.98 9.27 -5.31
N SER A 249 13.58 10.08 -6.29
CA SER A 249 14.40 11.22 -6.72
C SER A 249 14.52 12.25 -5.58
N PRO A 250 15.60 13.03 -5.51
CA PRO A 250 15.78 14.03 -4.46
C PRO A 250 14.58 14.99 -4.32
N GLU A 251 14.05 15.48 -5.44
CA GLU A 251 12.88 16.36 -5.49
C GLU A 251 11.62 15.63 -5.02
N GLY A 252 11.42 14.38 -5.47
CA GLY A 252 10.28 13.57 -5.06
C GLY A 252 10.27 13.31 -3.55
N VAL A 253 11.42 12.93 -2.99
CA VAL A 253 11.59 12.73 -1.55
C VAL A 253 11.34 14.01 -0.77
N ALA A 254 11.86 15.16 -1.23
CA ALA A 254 11.66 16.45 -0.58
C ALA A 254 10.17 16.85 -0.54
N ILE A 255 9.46 16.75 -1.66
CA ILE A 255 8.03 17.08 -1.74
C ILE A 255 7.21 16.12 -0.86
N ASN A 256 7.49 14.82 -0.94
CA ASN A 256 6.77 13.82 -0.15
C ASN A 256 6.97 14.04 1.35
N LYS A 257 8.19 14.35 1.80
CA LYS A 257 8.47 14.64 3.22
C LYS A 257 7.65 15.83 3.73
N GLU A 258 7.48 16.86 2.90
CA GLU A 258 6.80 18.09 3.30
C GLU A 258 5.27 17.93 3.32
N ILE A 259 4.67 17.39 2.25
CA ILE A 259 3.22 17.44 2.04
C ILE A 259 2.50 16.17 2.51
N TYR A 260 3.07 15.01 2.24
CA TYR A 260 2.35 13.75 2.37
C TYR A 260 1.83 13.47 3.80
N PRO A 261 2.62 13.65 4.88
CA PRO A 261 2.14 13.35 6.24
C PRO A 261 0.89 14.15 6.62
N SER A 262 0.87 15.44 6.30
CA SER A 262 -0.23 16.35 6.63
C SER A 262 -1.45 16.13 5.74
N LEU A 263 -1.24 15.75 4.47
CA LEU A 263 -2.32 15.52 3.51
C LEU A 263 -2.99 14.15 3.67
N THR A 264 -2.25 13.13 4.12
CA THR A 264 -2.70 11.73 4.23
C THR A 264 -4.12 11.56 4.83
N PRO A 265 -4.47 12.21 5.95
CA PRO A 265 -5.81 12.07 6.53
C PRO A 265 -6.97 12.49 5.62
N TYR A 266 -6.70 13.33 4.62
CA TYR A 266 -7.68 13.83 3.64
C TYR A 266 -7.68 13.02 2.34
N LEU A 267 -6.88 11.97 2.27
CA LEU A 267 -6.86 11.01 1.17
C LEU A 267 -7.49 9.67 1.55
N TYR A 268 -7.69 9.42 2.85
CA TYR A 268 -8.58 8.35 3.32
C TYR A 268 -9.99 8.58 2.80
N TYR A 269 -10.81 7.53 2.78
CA TYR A 269 -12.20 7.60 2.34
C TYR A 269 -12.99 6.48 3.02
N TYR A 270 -14.29 6.70 3.15
CA TYR A 270 -15.20 5.68 3.63
C TYR A 270 -15.53 4.70 2.49
N GLU A 271 -15.44 3.40 2.79
CA GLU A 271 -15.85 2.32 1.90
C GLU A 271 -16.80 1.38 2.65
N VAL A 272 -17.76 0.77 1.94
CA VAL A 272 -18.71 -0.16 2.56
C VAL A 272 -18.01 -1.45 2.97
N ASP A 273 -17.01 -1.89 2.20
CA ASP A 273 -16.14 -2.99 2.58
C ASP A 273 -15.20 -2.54 3.72
N PRO A 274 -15.34 -3.10 4.94
CA PRO A 274 -14.51 -2.72 6.07
C PRO A 274 -13.02 -3.00 5.86
N ASN A 275 -12.64 -3.88 4.92
CA ASN A 275 -11.24 -4.14 4.61
C ASN A 275 -10.60 -3.02 3.77
N LEU A 276 -11.41 -2.14 3.18
CA LEU A 276 -10.99 -0.99 2.39
C LEU A 276 -11.20 0.34 3.12
N ASP A 277 -11.94 0.33 4.24
CA ASP A 277 -12.29 1.53 4.99
C ASP A 277 -11.16 1.98 5.94
N LYS A 278 -10.32 2.89 5.46
CA LYS A 278 -9.29 3.56 6.28
C LYS A 278 -9.82 4.75 7.07
N MET A 279 -10.97 5.29 6.67
CA MET A 279 -11.54 6.50 7.27
C MET A 279 -12.14 6.22 8.66
N THR A 280 -12.93 5.15 8.80
CA THR A 280 -13.65 4.90 10.06
C THR A 280 -12.72 4.74 11.24
N ASN A 281 -11.66 3.94 11.12
CA ASN A 281 -10.68 3.77 12.19
C ASN A 281 -9.97 5.08 12.53
N TYR A 282 -9.52 5.82 11.52
CA TYR A 282 -8.91 7.13 11.69
C TYR A 282 -9.84 8.10 12.47
N LEU A 283 -11.12 8.17 12.10
CA LEU A 283 -12.08 9.06 12.76
C LEU A 283 -12.42 8.63 14.19
N LEU A 284 -12.47 7.32 14.45
CA LEU A 284 -12.65 6.80 15.80
C LEU A 284 -11.46 7.17 16.71
N GLU A 285 -10.22 7.01 16.22
CA GLU A 285 -9.02 7.45 16.96
C GLU A 285 -8.99 8.96 17.17
N ALA A 286 -9.32 9.73 16.12
CA ALA A 286 -9.39 11.18 16.14
C ALA A 286 -10.52 11.73 17.03
N SER A 287 -11.48 10.90 17.46
CA SER A 287 -12.56 11.30 18.36
C SER A 287 -12.15 11.38 19.84
N SER A 288 -10.99 10.83 20.20
CA SER A 288 -10.40 10.97 21.53
C SER A 288 -9.92 12.40 21.79
N ASN A 289 -9.79 12.81 23.06
CA ASN A 289 -9.29 14.15 23.39
C ASN A 289 -7.88 14.40 22.83
N GLY A 290 -6.99 13.41 22.89
CA GLY A 290 -5.66 13.50 22.27
C GLY A 290 -5.72 13.51 20.75
N GLY A 291 -6.57 12.67 20.16
CA GLY A 291 -6.76 12.58 18.71
C GLY A 291 -7.27 13.88 18.09
N LEU A 292 -8.17 14.60 18.76
CA LEU A 292 -8.67 15.91 18.32
C LEU A 292 -7.55 16.94 18.20
N CYS A 293 -6.71 17.06 19.24
CA CYS A 293 -5.59 17.98 19.24
C CYS A 293 -4.60 17.63 18.14
N THR A 294 -4.24 16.36 18.00
CA THR A 294 -3.35 15.89 16.92
C THR A 294 -3.91 16.22 15.54
N ARG A 295 -5.19 15.94 15.29
CA ARG A 295 -5.83 16.23 14.01
C ARG A 295 -5.93 17.73 13.73
N GLN A 296 -6.29 18.54 14.72
CA GLN A 296 -6.37 19.99 14.56
C GLN A 296 -4.99 20.57 14.24
N ASN A 297 -3.93 20.12 14.93
CA ASN A 297 -2.56 20.51 14.60
C ASN A 297 -2.17 20.10 13.18
N GLN A 298 -2.47 18.86 12.76
CA GLN A 298 -2.21 18.40 11.39
C GLN A 298 -2.92 19.26 10.33
N TYR A 299 -4.17 19.67 10.60
CA TYR A 299 -4.91 20.57 9.73
C TYR A 299 -4.25 21.96 9.66
N ASP A 300 -3.94 22.56 10.81
CA ASP A 300 -3.34 23.91 10.88
C ASP A 300 -1.95 23.93 10.23
N ASP A 301 -1.15 22.87 10.43
CA ASP A 301 0.14 22.68 9.80
C ASP A 301 -0.01 22.56 8.27
N LEU A 302 -0.96 21.76 7.77
CA LEU A 302 -1.22 21.64 6.34
C LEU A 302 -1.62 22.99 5.71
N GLN A 303 -2.51 23.73 6.36
CA GLN A 303 -2.94 25.05 5.89
C GLN A 303 -1.77 26.03 5.83
N LYS A 304 -0.90 26.01 6.85
CA LYS A 304 0.32 26.83 6.90
C LYS A 304 1.34 26.42 5.85
N GLN A 305 1.53 25.13 5.60
CA GLN A 305 2.40 24.61 4.55
C GLN A 305 1.91 25.06 3.17
N LEU A 306 0.63 24.87 2.87
CA LEU A 306 0.01 25.32 1.62
C LEU A 306 0.14 26.84 1.44
N GLU A 307 -0.02 27.62 2.50
CA GLU A 307 0.14 29.07 2.45
C GLU A 307 1.60 29.50 2.22
N SER A 308 2.54 28.80 2.86
CA SER A 308 3.98 29.04 2.67
C SER A 308 4.41 28.70 1.24
N LEU A 309 3.90 27.61 0.67
CA LEU A 309 4.12 27.24 -0.73
C LEU A 309 3.55 28.29 -1.68
N ARG A 310 2.36 28.82 -1.39
CA ARG A 310 1.76 29.91 -2.17
C ARG A 310 2.64 31.15 -2.14
N ALA A 311 3.08 31.58 -0.96
CA ALA A 311 3.94 32.75 -0.81
C ALA A 311 5.29 32.57 -1.52
N ALA A 312 5.93 31.41 -1.36
CA ALA A 312 7.18 31.08 -2.03
C ALA A 312 7.04 31.06 -3.56
N SER A 313 5.92 30.55 -4.09
CA SER A 313 5.68 30.53 -5.54
C SER A 313 5.51 31.94 -6.14
N VAL A 314 4.86 32.84 -5.40
CA VAL A 314 4.71 34.24 -5.83
C VAL A 314 6.05 34.96 -5.78
N LEU A 315 6.80 34.83 -4.68
CA LEU A 315 8.07 35.52 -4.48
C LEU A 315 9.18 35.03 -5.40
N ASN A 316 9.33 33.71 -5.53
CA ASN A 316 10.48 33.13 -6.23
C ASN A 316 10.22 32.92 -7.73
N MET A 317 8.95 32.83 -8.15
CA MET A 317 8.63 32.41 -9.53
C MET A 317 7.70 33.37 -10.26
N ASN A 318 7.17 34.39 -9.57
CA ASN A 318 6.13 35.27 -10.10
C ASN A 318 4.95 34.47 -10.70
N LYS A 319 4.63 33.32 -10.11
CA LYS A 319 3.57 32.41 -10.54
C LYS A 319 2.53 32.27 -9.45
N ASN A 320 1.27 32.42 -9.81
CA ASN A 320 0.16 32.02 -8.96
C ASN A 320 -0.11 30.53 -9.18
N ILE A 321 -0.22 29.75 -8.10
CA ILE A 321 -0.56 28.33 -8.13
C ILE A 321 -2.03 28.17 -7.69
N PRO A 322 -3.01 28.27 -8.62
CA PRO A 322 -4.43 28.21 -8.28
C PRO A 322 -4.85 26.88 -7.61
N GLU A 323 -4.09 25.82 -7.83
CA GLU A 323 -4.25 24.49 -7.21
C GLU A 323 -4.25 24.59 -5.69
N ILE A 324 -3.39 25.43 -5.10
CA ILE A 324 -3.31 25.59 -3.64
C ILE A 324 -4.65 26.06 -3.07
N LYS A 325 -5.28 27.06 -3.69
CA LYS A 325 -6.59 27.56 -3.25
C LYS A 325 -7.66 26.47 -3.34
N LYS A 326 -7.64 25.67 -4.41
CA LYS A 326 -8.59 24.57 -4.58
C LYS A 326 -8.38 23.47 -3.54
N ILE A 327 -7.13 23.07 -3.30
CA ILE A 327 -6.77 22.08 -2.28
C ILE A 327 -7.25 22.54 -0.90
N LYS A 328 -6.97 23.78 -0.50
CA LYS A 328 -7.45 24.35 0.79
C LYS A 328 -8.97 24.25 0.90
N ASN A 329 -9.71 24.72 -0.11
CA ASN A 329 -11.17 24.65 -0.10
C ASN A 329 -11.71 23.22 -0.01
N LEU A 330 -11.07 22.25 -0.68
CA LEU A 330 -11.46 20.84 -0.62
C LEU A 330 -11.14 20.23 0.75
N ILE A 331 -9.99 20.57 1.34
CA ILE A 331 -9.62 20.16 2.70
C ILE A 331 -10.63 20.71 3.71
N ASP A 332 -11.04 21.97 3.60
CA ASP A 332 -12.01 22.59 4.51
C ASP A 332 -13.37 21.85 4.44
N GLN A 333 -13.87 21.60 3.22
CA GLN A 333 -15.10 20.82 3.00
C GLN A 333 -15.00 19.40 3.56
N TYR A 334 -13.83 18.76 3.41
CA TYR A 334 -13.61 17.42 3.93
C TYR A 334 -13.53 17.44 5.47
N LYS A 335 -12.79 18.40 6.03
CA LYS A 335 -12.65 18.59 7.47
C LYS A 335 -14.02 18.76 8.11
N GLU A 336 -14.92 19.56 7.53
CA GLU A 336 -16.29 19.72 8.03
C GLU A 336 -17.05 18.39 8.10
N LYS A 337 -16.94 17.53 7.08
CA LYS A 337 -17.57 16.19 7.09
C LYS A 337 -16.98 15.32 8.20
N GLN A 338 -15.66 15.32 8.35
CA GLN A 338 -14.99 14.59 9.41
C GLN A 338 -15.36 15.13 10.80
N ASP A 339 -15.45 16.46 10.97
CA ASP A 339 -15.84 17.13 12.21
C ASP A 339 -17.26 16.76 12.62
N ARG A 340 -18.21 16.69 11.67
CA ARG A 340 -19.57 16.22 11.93
C ARG A 340 -19.58 14.79 12.46
N TYR A 341 -18.84 13.88 11.83
CA TYR A 341 -18.71 12.50 12.30
C TYR A 341 -18.08 12.44 13.71
N ILE A 342 -16.97 13.14 13.93
CA ILE A 342 -16.27 13.15 15.21
C ILE A 342 -17.16 13.72 16.32
N ASN A 343 -17.84 14.84 16.07
CA ASN A 343 -18.76 15.44 17.03
C ASN A 343 -19.95 14.52 17.33
N LEU A 344 -20.45 13.78 16.34
CA LEU A 344 -21.47 12.76 16.56
C LEU A 344 -20.94 11.64 17.47
N VAL A 345 -19.77 11.09 17.18
CA VAL A 345 -19.15 10.03 18.02
C VAL A 345 -18.95 10.53 19.45
N ARG A 346 -18.47 11.76 19.62
CA ARG A 346 -18.27 12.38 20.93
C ARG A 346 -19.58 12.70 21.65
N SER A 347 -20.65 13.04 20.93
CA SER A 347 -21.97 13.32 21.51
C SER A 347 -22.58 12.10 22.20
N TRP A 348 -22.12 10.90 21.86
CA TRP A 348 -22.48 9.68 22.57
C TRP A 348 -21.84 9.60 23.95
N GLY A 349 -20.82 10.41 24.23
CA GLY A 349 -20.09 10.43 25.50
C GLY A 349 -19.11 9.27 25.64
N VAL A 350 -18.83 8.54 24.56
CA VAL A 350 -18.12 7.27 24.60
C VAL A 350 -16.85 7.33 23.77
N ALA A 351 -15.78 7.88 24.37
CA ALA A 351 -14.41 7.59 23.91
C ALA A 351 -14.09 6.07 24.04
N GLU A 352 -14.96 5.32 24.72
CA GLU A 352 -14.83 3.92 25.10
C GLU A 352 -15.54 2.92 24.15
N LEU A 353 -15.96 3.28 22.94
CA LEU A 353 -16.64 2.29 22.07
C LEU A 353 -15.73 1.10 21.72
N SER A 354 -14.42 1.32 21.79
CA SER A 354 -13.36 0.31 21.67
C SER A 354 -13.03 -0.41 22.99
N ARG A 355 -13.55 0.07 24.14
CA ARG A 355 -13.35 -0.56 25.45
C ARG A 355 -13.88 -1.98 25.41
N LYS A 356 -13.03 -2.90 25.87
CA LYS A 356 -13.31 -4.32 25.93
C LYS A 356 -13.84 -4.69 27.31
N GLU A 357 -14.88 -5.51 27.33
CA GLU A 357 -15.44 -6.13 28.52
C GLU A 357 -15.34 -7.65 28.37
N LEU A 358 -14.81 -8.30 29.39
CA LEU A 358 -14.69 -9.75 29.45
C LEU A 358 -15.87 -10.32 30.23
N PHE A 359 -16.56 -11.29 29.64
CA PHE A 359 -17.67 -12.00 30.25
C PHE A 359 -17.34 -13.48 30.28
N ASN A 360 -17.69 -14.15 31.38
CA ASN A 360 -17.60 -15.59 31.50
C ASN A 360 -18.96 -16.18 31.86
N GLY A 361 -19.20 -17.40 31.42
CA GLY A 361 -20.30 -18.22 31.86
C GLY A 361 -19.79 -19.61 32.20
N SER A 362 -20.43 -20.27 33.17
CA SER A 362 -20.01 -21.59 33.62
C SER A 362 -21.21 -22.44 34.02
N SER A 363 -21.18 -23.73 33.68
CA SER A 363 -22.21 -24.67 34.11
C SER A 363 -21.58 -26.03 34.41
N THR A 364 -21.93 -26.60 35.55
CA THR A 364 -21.39 -27.89 36.01
C THR A 364 -22.42 -28.99 35.82
N VAL A 365 -21.98 -30.14 35.31
CA VAL A 365 -22.77 -31.37 35.23
C VAL A 365 -21.92 -32.56 35.69
N GLY A 366 -22.33 -33.19 36.80
CA GLY A 366 -21.50 -34.19 37.47
C GLY A 366 -20.15 -33.61 37.89
N ARG A 367 -19.05 -34.19 37.39
CA ARG A 367 -17.67 -33.74 37.66
C ARG A 367 -17.09 -32.84 36.57
N LYS A 368 -17.87 -32.48 35.54
CA LYS A 368 -17.39 -31.67 34.41
C LYS A 368 -17.98 -30.27 34.51
N THR A 369 -17.14 -29.26 34.26
CA THR A 369 -17.54 -27.86 34.16
C THR A 369 -17.34 -27.39 32.72
N ALA A 370 -18.39 -26.89 32.10
CA ALA A 370 -18.31 -26.20 30.84
C ALA A 370 -18.15 -24.70 31.11
N THR A 371 -17.21 -24.05 30.42
CA THR A 371 -17.00 -22.61 30.47
C THR A 371 -17.14 -22.00 29.08
N MET A 372 -17.58 -20.75 29.02
CA MET A 372 -17.62 -19.95 27.81
C MET A 372 -17.18 -18.53 28.15
N ASP A 373 -16.20 -18.02 27.42
CA ASP A 373 -15.67 -16.68 27.59
C ASP A 373 -15.97 -15.83 26.34
N GLY A 374 -16.33 -14.57 26.57
CA GLY A 374 -16.65 -13.60 25.54
C GLY A 374 -15.96 -12.29 25.82
N ASN A 375 -15.24 -11.77 24.84
CA ASN A 375 -14.57 -10.47 24.93
C ASN A 375 -15.21 -9.54 23.91
N PHE A 376 -16.05 -8.62 24.38
CA PHE A 376 -16.82 -7.73 23.52
C PHE A 376 -16.37 -6.29 23.70
N THR A 377 -16.23 -5.55 22.61
CA THR A 377 -16.18 -4.09 22.67
C THR A 377 -17.56 -3.52 22.95
N TRP A 378 -17.65 -2.34 23.54
CA TRP A 378 -18.95 -1.66 23.72
C TRP A 378 -19.70 -1.49 22.40
N LYS A 379 -19.00 -1.22 21.28
CA LYS A 379 -19.59 -1.22 19.94
C LYS A 379 -20.27 -2.55 19.62
N GLN A 380 -19.55 -3.67 19.78
CA GLN A 380 -20.12 -5.00 19.52
C GLN A 380 -21.33 -5.27 20.42
N MET A 381 -21.29 -4.84 21.68
CA MET A 381 -22.43 -4.99 22.59
C MET A 381 -23.66 -4.21 22.11
N MET A 382 -23.48 -2.98 21.62
CA MET A 382 -24.58 -2.18 21.07
C MET A 382 -25.18 -2.81 19.80
N GLU A 383 -24.33 -3.36 18.94
CA GLU A 383 -24.74 -4.00 17.68
C GLU A 383 -25.36 -5.40 17.86
N THR A 384 -25.06 -6.08 18.97
CA THR A 384 -25.51 -7.45 19.24
C THR A 384 -26.96 -7.50 19.76
N ASP A 385 -27.78 -8.34 19.12
CA ASP A 385 -29.11 -8.73 19.61
C ASP A 385 -28.98 -9.93 20.57
N TYR A 386 -28.62 -9.64 21.82
CA TYR A 386 -28.43 -10.67 22.83
C TYR A 386 -29.69 -11.46 23.13
N ASP A 387 -30.89 -10.86 23.04
CA ASP A 387 -32.13 -11.57 23.32
C ASP A 387 -32.44 -12.63 22.25
N SER A 388 -32.14 -12.33 20.98
CA SER A 388 -32.21 -13.31 19.90
C SER A 388 -31.19 -14.45 20.09
N ILE A 389 -29.93 -14.12 20.42
CA ILE A 389 -28.88 -15.12 20.69
C ILE A 389 -29.28 -16.03 21.86
N ILE A 390 -29.65 -15.45 23.01
CA ILE A 390 -30.05 -16.20 24.21
C ILE A 390 -31.24 -17.12 23.90
N ARG A 391 -32.23 -16.64 23.16
CA ARG A 391 -33.40 -17.44 22.74
C ARG A 391 -32.99 -18.65 21.88
N ASN A 392 -32.15 -18.43 20.88
CA ASN A 392 -31.69 -19.49 19.97
C ASN A 392 -30.84 -20.54 20.70
N VAL A 393 -29.90 -20.10 21.55
CA VAL A 393 -29.08 -21.00 22.37
C VAL A 393 -29.94 -21.76 23.38
N THR A 394 -31.00 -21.14 23.93
CA THR A 394 -31.97 -21.82 24.82
C THR A 394 -32.73 -22.94 24.10
N ILE A 395 -33.14 -22.71 22.85
CA ILE A 395 -33.79 -23.75 22.03
C ILE A 395 -32.80 -24.89 21.74
N ALA A 396 -31.57 -24.56 21.35
CA ALA A 396 -30.52 -25.54 21.11
C ALA A 396 -30.23 -26.39 22.35
N LYS A 397 -30.17 -25.76 23.54
CA LYS A 397 -30.03 -26.45 24.83
C LYS A 397 -31.15 -27.46 25.07
N LYS A 398 -32.40 -27.08 24.87
CA LYS A 398 -33.57 -27.98 25.07
C LYS A 398 -33.53 -29.21 24.16
N ASN A 399 -32.96 -29.06 22.96
CA ASN A 399 -32.86 -30.12 21.97
C ASN A 399 -31.60 -31.00 22.15
N ALA A 400 -30.62 -30.57 22.95
CA ALA A 400 -29.39 -31.31 23.16
C ALA A 400 -29.64 -32.52 24.07
N LYS A 401 -29.19 -33.71 23.64
CA LYS A 401 -29.36 -34.96 24.41
C LYS A 401 -28.25 -35.18 25.43
N ASP A 402 -27.04 -34.74 25.13
CA ASP A 402 -25.87 -34.91 25.99
C ASP A 402 -25.85 -33.87 27.12
N PRO A 403 -25.78 -34.28 28.41
CA PRO A 403 -25.79 -33.36 29.54
C PRO A 403 -24.63 -32.35 29.54
N TYR A 404 -23.45 -32.75 29.04
CA TYR A 404 -22.31 -31.82 28.95
C TYR A 404 -22.53 -30.75 27.88
N THR A 405 -23.08 -31.12 26.74
CA THR A 405 -23.52 -30.18 25.70
C THR A 405 -24.58 -29.22 26.21
N GLN A 406 -25.55 -29.69 27.02
CA GLN A 406 -26.50 -28.80 27.69
C GLN A 406 -25.81 -27.82 28.65
N ALA A 407 -24.78 -28.26 29.37
CA ALA A 407 -23.97 -27.39 30.22
C ALA A 407 -23.18 -26.34 29.41
N GLN A 408 -22.62 -26.70 28.25
CA GLN A 408 -21.97 -25.73 27.34
C GLN A 408 -22.95 -24.66 26.86
N PHE A 409 -24.16 -25.05 26.44
CA PHE A 409 -25.18 -24.06 26.06
C PHE A 409 -25.62 -23.20 27.24
N GLN A 410 -25.70 -23.76 28.45
CA GLN A 410 -26.00 -22.97 29.65
C GLN A 410 -24.90 -21.95 29.97
N ALA A 411 -23.63 -22.32 29.84
CA ALA A 411 -22.51 -21.40 29.99
C ALA A 411 -22.57 -20.26 28.96
N SER A 412 -22.90 -20.56 27.71
CA SER A 412 -23.11 -19.54 26.66
C SER A 412 -24.28 -18.60 26.98
N ILE A 413 -25.42 -19.13 27.44
CA ILE A 413 -26.57 -18.32 27.89
C ILE A 413 -26.17 -17.37 29.02
N GLU A 414 -25.45 -17.87 30.04
CA GLU A 414 -25.01 -17.06 31.17
C GLU A 414 -24.08 -15.91 30.72
N MET A 415 -23.08 -16.23 29.89
CA MET A 415 -22.15 -15.23 29.35
C MET A 415 -22.88 -14.14 28.56
N HIS A 416 -23.79 -14.52 27.65
CA HIS A 416 -24.57 -13.56 26.87
C HIS A 416 -25.57 -12.76 27.71
N THR A 417 -26.10 -13.35 28.79
CA THR A 417 -26.98 -12.64 29.74
C THR A 417 -26.19 -11.55 30.46
N LYS A 418 -25.01 -11.85 31.00
CA LYS A 418 -24.12 -10.85 31.61
C LYS A 418 -23.75 -9.73 30.63
N ALA A 419 -23.46 -10.08 29.37
CA ALA A 419 -23.17 -9.10 28.33
C ALA A 419 -24.38 -8.20 28.00
N ARG A 420 -25.60 -8.76 27.92
CA ARG A 420 -26.84 -7.98 27.75
C ARG A 420 -27.09 -7.04 28.94
N ASP A 421 -26.91 -7.53 30.15
CA ASP A 421 -27.18 -6.73 31.34
C ASP A 421 -26.16 -5.57 31.43
N LYS A 422 -24.89 -5.82 31.09
CA LYS A 422 -23.89 -4.75 30.96
C LYS A 422 -24.21 -3.79 29.81
N LYS A 423 -24.73 -4.26 28.68
CA LYS A 423 -25.25 -3.39 27.60
C LYS A 423 -26.31 -2.44 28.13
N ASN A 424 -27.27 -2.93 28.92
CA ASN A 424 -28.33 -2.11 29.49
C ASN A 424 -27.79 -1.10 30.52
N GLU A 425 -26.82 -1.50 31.34
CA GLU A 425 -26.10 -0.60 32.25
C GLU A 425 -25.43 0.56 31.48
N ILE A 426 -24.70 0.23 30.40
CA ILE A 426 -24.06 1.20 29.53
C ILE A 426 -25.11 2.13 28.90
N LEU A 427 -26.20 1.60 28.36
CA LEU A 427 -27.29 2.41 27.78
C LEU A 427 -27.97 3.33 28.81
N SER A 428 -28.03 2.92 30.08
CA SER A 428 -28.54 3.77 31.16
C SER A 428 -27.58 4.92 31.50
N GLN A 429 -26.27 4.69 31.44
CA GLN A 429 -25.25 5.72 31.68
C GLN A 429 -25.07 6.66 30.48
N TYR A 430 -25.28 6.13 29.26
CA TYR A 430 -25.11 6.83 27.99
C TYR A 430 -26.36 6.69 27.12
N PRO A 431 -27.49 7.36 27.44
CA PRO A 431 -28.77 7.19 26.73
C PRO A 431 -28.70 7.47 25.22
N ASN A 432 -27.78 8.34 24.79
CA ASN A 432 -27.56 8.67 23.38
C ASN A 432 -27.08 7.45 22.54
N LEU A 433 -26.55 6.41 23.18
CA LEU A 433 -26.18 5.16 22.50
C LEU A 433 -27.40 4.37 22.01
N ASN A 434 -28.61 4.61 22.52
CA ASN A 434 -29.82 3.97 22.00
C ASN A 434 -30.04 4.29 20.52
N GLU A 435 -29.64 5.49 20.09
CA GLU A 435 -29.74 5.95 18.71
C GLU A 435 -28.46 5.68 17.90
N TYR A 436 -27.44 5.06 18.52
CA TYR A 436 -26.13 4.81 17.91
C TYR A 436 -26.26 4.18 16.53
N LYS A 437 -26.96 3.06 16.41
CA LYS A 437 -27.04 2.30 15.16
C LYS A 437 -27.63 3.12 14.01
N GLN A 438 -28.68 3.89 14.28
CA GLN A 438 -29.36 4.69 13.28
C GLN A 438 -28.53 5.92 12.91
N LYS A 439 -28.09 6.71 13.90
CA LYS A 439 -27.27 7.91 13.67
C LYS A 439 -25.93 7.57 13.03
N PHE A 440 -25.30 6.47 13.42
CA PHE A 440 -24.08 5.97 12.80
C PHE A 440 -24.31 5.61 11.33
N LYS A 441 -25.39 4.87 11.02
CA LYS A 441 -25.76 4.55 9.63
C LYS A 441 -26.01 5.79 8.79
N ASP A 442 -26.72 6.78 9.33
CA ASP A 442 -27.00 8.03 8.64
C ASP A 442 -25.72 8.82 8.36
N GLN A 443 -24.83 8.88 9.35
CA GLN A 443 -23.52 9.50 9.17
C GLN A 443 -22.64 8.75 8.16
N LEU A 444 -22.61 7.42 8.19
CA LEU A 444 -21.89 6.61 7.19
C LEU A 444 -22.43 6.87 5.77
N ASN A 445 -23.74 7.09 5.62
CA ASN A 445 -24.31 7.50 4.34
C ASN A 445 -23.81 8.88 3.89
N GLU A 446 -23.68 9.86 4.80
CA GLU A 446 -23.05 11.16 4.47
C GLU A 446 -21.57 11.03 4.07
N MET A 447 -20.89 10.02 4.62
CA MET A 447 -19.48 9.73 4.36
C MET A 447 -19.25 9.05 3.00
N LYS A 448 -20.27 8.47 2.36
CA LYS A 448 -20.13 7.88 1.01
C LYS A 448 -19.60 8.86 -0.04
N GLY A 449 -19.87 10.16 0.11
CA GLY A 449 -19.35 11.19 -0.80
C GLY A 449 -17.87 11.54 -0.61
N THR A 450 -17.21 10.98 0.42
CA THR A 450 -15.85 11.35 0.77
C THR A 450 -14.80 10.80 -0.19
N TYR A 451 -15.07 9.67 -0.85
CA TYR A 451 -14.22 9.14 -1.91
C TYR A 451 -14.04 10.14 -3.06
N ALA A 452 -15.12 10.79 -3.49
CA ALA A 452 -15.05 11.79 -4.56
C ALA A 452 -14.23 13.03 -4.16
N ILE A 453 -14.35 13.48 -2.90
CA ILE A 453 -13.56 14.61 -2.38
C ILE A 453 -12.09 14.21 -2.27
N ALA A 454 -11.77 13.03 -1.74
CA ALA A 454 -10.40 12.50 -1.64
C ALA A 454 -9.73 12.42 -3.02
N ASN A 455 -10.44 11.93 -4.05
CA ASN A 455 -9.95 11.90 -5.42
C ASN A 455 -9.72 13.31 -5.98
N GLN A 456 -10.60 14.27 -5.72
CA GLN A 456 -10.39 15.66 -6.14
C GLN A 456 -9.18 16.30 -5.45
N ILE A 457 -8.97 16.04 -4.16
CA ILE A 457 -7.78 16.48 -3.42
C ILE A 457 -6.53 15.87 -4.06
N ALA A 458 -6.51 14.55 -4.32
CA ALA A 458 -5.40 13.89 -4.98
C ALA A 458 -5.12 14.44 -6.39
N LEU A 459 -6.16 14.75 -7.17
CA LEU A 459 -6.03 15.35 -8.50
C LEU A 459 -5.40 16.75 -8.47
N GLU A 460 -5.84 17.61 -7.55
CA GLU A 460 -5.25 18.95 -7.42
C GLU A 460 -3.86 18.89 -6.79
N GLU A 461 -3.61 17.97 -5.85
CA GLU A 461 -2.28 17.71 -5.29
C GLU A 461 -1.28 17.31 -6.37
N ARG A 462 -1.64 16.43 -7.32
CA ARG A 462 -0.74 16.04 -8.40
C ARG A 462 -0.27 17.23 -9.24
N LYS A 463 -1.17 18.19 -9.52
CA LYS A 463 -0.84 19.42 -10.24
C LYS A 463 0.10 20.31 -9.43
N LEU A 464 -0.13 20.40 -8.11
CA LEU A 464 0.78 21.08 -7.18
C LEU A 464 2.15 20.40 -7.16
N TYR A 465 2.19 19.07 -7.05
CA TYR A 465 3.40 18.26 -7.08
C TYR A 465 4.22 18.55 -8.34
N ASP A 466 3.60 18.49 -9.52
CA ASP A 466 4.30 18.75 -10.79
C ASP A 466 4.90 20.16 -10.85
N SER A 467 4.16 21.15 -10.33
CA SER A 467 4.62 22.52 -10.24
C SER A 467 5.84 22.60 -9.32
N MET A 468 5.76 22.04 -8.11
CA MET A 468 6.86 22.00 -7.15
C MET A 468 8.09 21.25 -7.69
N TYR A 469 7.87 20.09 -8.31
CA TYR A 469 8.93 19.26 -8.87
C TYR A 469 9.69 20.01 -9.97
N SER A 470 8.97 20.64 -10.89
CA SER A 470 9.56 21.43 -11.97
C SER A 470 10.39 22.61 -11.44
N ASN A 471 9.99 23.16 -10.29
CA ASN A 471 10.69 24.26 -9.66
C ASN A 471 11.96 23.83 -8.91
N LEU A 472 11.92 22.67 -8.25
CA LEU A 472 13.10 22.11 -7.58
C LEU A 472 14.17 21.65 -8.59
N LYS A 473 13.75 21.19 -9.77
CA LYS A 473 14.64 20.72 -10.86
C LYS A 473 15.52 21.83 -11.48
N ILE A 474 15.37 23.08 -11.06
CA ILE A 474 16.11 24.22 -11.62
C ILE A 474 17.63 24.12 -11.32
N ASP A 475 18.04 23.38 -10.29
CA ASP A 475 19.45 22.99 -10.06
C ASP A 475 19.86 21.76 -10.90
N LYS A 476 19.88 21.96 -12.23
CA LYS A 476 19.96 20.95 -13.31
C LYS A 476 21.11 19.93 -13.27
N LYS A 477 22.09 20.05 -12.38
CA LYS A 477 23.31 19.23 -12.39
C LYS A 477 23.29 18.02 -11.46
N GLN A 478 22.31 17.89 -10.58
CA GLN A 478 22.27 16.73 -9.69
C GLN A 478 21.76 15.50 -10.47
N SER A 479 22.62 14.49 -10.56
CA SER A 479 22.27 13.14 -11.04
C SER A 479 21.40 12.44 -9.99
N SER A 480 20.49 11.58 -10.44
CA SER A 480 19.74 10.70 -9.54
C SER A 480 19.57 9.34 -10.20
N ALA A 481 19.53 8.26 -9.40
CA ALA A 481 19.32 6.91 -9.92
C ALA A 481 18.09 6.83 -10.84
N CYS A 482 17.01 7.55 -10.52
CA CYS A 482 15.77 7.57 -11.31
C CYS A 482 15.90 8.30 -12.65
N LYS A 483 16.69 9.39 -12.69
CA LYS A 483 16.98 10.12 -13.93
C LYS A 483 17.98 9.36 -14.81
N ASP A 484 18.93 8.67 -14.19
CA ASP A 484 20.03 7.98 -14.87
C ASP A 484 19.68 6.56 -15.33
N PHE A 485 18.54 6.03 -14.86
CA PHE A 485 17.96 4.79 -15.34
C PHE A 485 17.11 5.06 -16.60
N VAL A 486 17.77 4.99 -17.75
CA VAL A 486 17.15 5.20 -19.08
C VAL A 486 16.74 3.87 -19.71
N LEU A 487 15.51 3.82 -20.25
CA LEU A 487 14.86 2.62 -20.80
C LEU A 487 15.40 2.10 -22.14
#